data_AF-A0A1G9RJD0-F1
#
_entry.id   AF-A0A1G9RJD0-F1
#
_cell.length_a   1.000
_cell.length_b   1.000
_cell.length_c   1.000
_cell.angle_alpha   90.00
_cell.angle_beta   90.00
_cell.angle_gamma   90.00
#
_symmetry.space_group_name_H-M   'P 1'
#
loop_
_entity.id
_entity.type
_entity.pdbx_description
1 polymer ?
#
loop_
_entity_poly.entity_id
_entity_poly.type
_entity_poly.pdbx_seq_one_letter_code
_entity_poly.pdbx_strand_id
1 'polypeptide(L)'
;MGVTLAEEIMLLSLDDESGAAKERQAAGWAVAGGILLELVMAGRVTVADGRLEVTRAAPTGVALLDGRLEQLAAWARDGRRRKVSDWLTKDQPRAVAATVESLCARGVVTEERHRALGVFPVRRYPEADGSVERELRARLRSAVVDGADPDGRTSGLVALLHGAGLHRQAFPDVPRKQVEPRMAKIAEGHWAGAGVRDAIRNMQAAMAAITTAVVVTTVM
;
A
#
# COMPACT_ATOMS: atom_id res chain seq x y z
N MET A 1 9.94 -16.26 0.84
CA MET A 1 8.79 -15.40 1.19
C MET A 1 9.07 -14.02 0.62
N GLY A 2 8.26 -13.59 -0.35
CA GLY A 2 8.44 -12.33 -1.05
C GLY A 2 8.13 -11.11 -0.17
N VAL A 3 8.44 -9.94 -0.69
CA VAL A 3 8.10 -8.64 -0.11
C VAL A 3 6.57 -8.48 -0.06
N THR A 4 6.03 -7.87 1.01
CA THR A 4 4.59 -7.64 1.25
C THR A 4 4.03 -6.56 0.31
N LEU A 5 2.71 -6.49 0.15
CA LEU A 5 2.06 -5.46 -0.69
C LEU A 5 2.34 -4.07 -0.14
N ALA A 6 2.33 -3.94 1.19
CA ALA A 6 2.67 -2.71 1.89
C ALA A 6 4.10 -2.27 1.57
N GLU A 7 5.05 -3.20 1.65
CA GLU A 7 6.46 -2.95 1.32
C GLU A 7 6.66 -2.64 -0.17
N GLU A 8 5.97 -3.32 -1.09
CA GLU A 8 6.00 -3.01 -2.53
C GLU A 8 5.48 -1.59 -2.82
N ILE A 9 4.38 -1.18 -2.20
CA ILE A 9 3.85 0.19 -2.30
C ILE A 9 4.85 1.19 -1.73
N MET A 10 5.48 0.85 -0.61
CA MET A 10 6.47 1.71 0.04
C MET A 10 7.71 1.89 -0.84
N LEU A 11 8.24 0.83 -1.45
CA LEU A 11 9.36 0.91 -2.39
C LEU A 11 9.08 1.88 -3.53
N LEU A 12 7.91 1.76 -4.19
CA LEU A 12 7.52 2.68 -5.26
C LEU A 12 7.34 4.14 -4.80
N SER A 13 7.10 4.34 -3.50
CA SER A 13 6.81 5.65 -2.91
C SER A 13 8.03 6.26 -2.22
N LEU A 14 9.09 5.50 -1.96
CA LEU A 14 10.33 6.03 -1.38
C LEU A 14 11.04 6.91 -2.41
N ASP A 15 11.63 7.99 -1.91
CA ASP A 15 12.54 8.82 -2.67
C ASP A 15 13.98 8.41 -2.34
N ASP A 16 14.73 8.00 -3.35
CA ASP A 16 16.11 7.51 -3.18
C ASP A 16 17.05 8.58 -2.59
N GLU A 17 16.79 9.86 -2.86
CA GLU A 17 17.65 10.97 -2.41
C GLU A 17 17.29 11.48 -1.01
N SER A 18 16.02 11.53 -0.64
CA SER A 18 15.58 12.08 0.65
C SER A 18 15.15 11.02 1.66
N GLY A 19 14.90 9.79 1.23
CA GLY A 19 14.29 8.72 2.02
C GLY A 19 12.84 8.99 2.41
N ALA A 20 12.25 10.09 1.94
CA ALA A 20 10.88 10.48 2.24
C ALA A 20 9.89 9.77 1.31
N ALA A 21 8.67 9.54 1.80
CA ALA A 21 7.58 9.05 0.98
C ALA A 21 7.03 10.15 0.06
N LYS A 22 7.12 9.98 -1.26
CA LYS A 22 6.42 10.79 -2.28
C LYS A 22 4.91 10.63 -2.10
N GLU A 23 4.16 11.73 -2.22
CA GLU A 23 2.71 11.76 -1.93
C GLU A 23 2.38 11.10 -0.57
N ARG A 24 3.13 11.49 0.48
CA ARG A 24 3.16 10.84 1.81
C ARG A 24 1.78 10.43 2.34
N GLN A 25 0.77 11.27 2.17
CA GLN A 25 -0.58 10.96 2.61
C GLN A 25 -1.16 9.79 1.80
N ALA A 26 -1.24 9.91 0.47
CA ALA A 26 -1.73 8.84 -0.41
C ALA A 26 -0.94 7.53 -0.24
N ALA A 27 0.39 7.61 -0.15
CA ALA A 27 1.25 6.47 0.13
C ALA A 27 0.92 5.81 1.48
N GLY A 28 0.71 6.60 2.54
CA GLY A 28 0.35 6.06 3.86
C GLY A 28 -0.96 5.28 3.83
N TRP A 29 -1.97 5.79 3.13
CA TRP A 29 -3.24 5.07 2.95
C TRP A 29 -3.07 3.79 2.13
N ALA A 30 -2.34 3.86 1.03
CA ALA A 30 -2.06 2.69 0.18
C ALA A 30 -1.30 1.61 0.96
N VAL A 31 -0.29 1.99 1.75
CA VAL A 31 0.48 1.08 2.62
C VAL A 31 -0.43 0.41 3.66
N ALA A 32 -1.24 1.18 4.38
CA ALA A 32 -2.19 0.61 5.34
C ALA A 32 -3.21 -0.33 4.66
N GLY A 33 -3.65 0.03 3.45
CA GLY A 33 -4.50 -0.83 2.62
C GLY A 33 -3.78 -2.12 2.18
N GLY A 34 -2.50 -2.05 1.84
CA GLY A 34 -1.68 -3.21 1.49
C GLY A 34 -1.58 -4.22 2.62
N ILE A 35 -1.30 -3.75 3.84
CA ILE A 35 -1.29 -4.58 5.05
C ILE A 35 -2.65 -5.24 5.25
N LEU A 36 -3.73 -4.46 5.21
CA LEU A 36 -5.07 -4.97 5.43
C LEU A 36 -5.47 -5.99 4.36
N LEU A 37 -5.16 -5.73 3.09
CA LEU A 37 -5.44 -6.63 1.98
C LEU A 37 -4.74 -7.97 2.17
N GLU A 38 -3.46 -7.98 2.57
CA GLU A 38 -2.75 -9.24 2.83
C GLU A 38 -3.29 -9.99 4.04
N LEU A 39 -3.72 -9.30 5.10
CA LEU A 39 -4.42 -9.94 6.22
C LEU A 39 -5.74 -10.58 5.78
N VAL A 40 -6.45 -9.98 4.83
CA VAL A 40 -7.67 -10.55 4.23
C VAL A 40 -7.34 -11.75 3.34
N MET A 41 -6.34 -11.64 2.48
CA MET A 41 -5.88 -12.75 1.63
C MET A 41 -5.36 -13.94 2.45
N ALA A 42 -4.74 -13.67 3.61
CA ALA A 42 -4.31 -14.69 4.56
C ALA A 42 -5.46 -15.24 5.43
N GLY A 43 -6.70 -14.75 5.26
CA GLY A 43 -7.86 -15.20 6.03
C GLY A 43 -7.79 -14.86 7.53
N ARG A 44 -6.97 -13.88 7.92
CA ARG A 44 -6.88 -13.39 9.31
C ARG A 44 -7.98 -12.39 9.62
N VAL A 45 -8.37 -11.63 8.61
CA VAL A 45 -9.39 -10.59 8.67
C VAL A 45 -10.38 -10.83 7.54
N THR A 46 -11.65 -10.48 7.76
CA THR A 46 -12.63 -10.40 6.69
C THR A 46 -13.27 -9.01 6.66
N VAL A 47 -13.74 -8.62 5.47
CA VAL A 47 -14.50 -7.39 5.27
C VAL A 47 -15.89 -7.79 4.75
N ALA A 48 -16.92 -7.38 5.47
CA ALA A 48 -18.31 -7.54 5.09
C ALA A 48 -19.07 -6.25 5.39
N ASP A 49 -19.90 -5.79 4.45
CA ASP A 49 -20.71 -4.56 4.59
C ASP A 49 -19.89 -3.33 5.02
N GLY A 50 -18.66 -3.24 4.50
CA GLY A 50 -17.70 -2.18 4.80
C GLY A 50 -17.14 -2.18 6.22
N ARG A 51 -17.30 -3.29 6.94
CA ARG A 51 -16.80 -3.47 8.29
C ARG A 51 -15.83 -4.62 8.40
N LEU A 52 -14.89 -4.45 9.32
CA LEU A 52 -13.82 -5.39 9.63
C LEU A 52 -14.25 -6.36 10.72
N GLU A 53 -13.87 -7.62 10.55
CA GLU A 53 -13.98 -8.67 11.55
C GLU A 53 -12.67 -9.47 11.57
N VAL A 54 -12.10 -9.69 12.75
CA VAL A 54 -10.89 -10.50 12.92
C VAL A 54 -11.31 -11.96 13.06
N THR A 55 -11.08 -12.74 11.99
CA THR A 55 -11.49 -14.14 11.91
C THR A 55 -10.54 -15.06 12.68
N ARG A 56 -9.22 -14.80 12.58
CA ARG A 56 -8.18 -15.63 13.20
C ARG A 56 -7.02 -14.77 13.64
N ALA A 57 -6.70 -14.80 14.93
CA ALA A 57 -5.59 -14.06 15.52
C ALA A 57 -4.21 -14.76 15.40
N ALA A 58 -4.15 -15.93 14.76
CA ALA A 58 -2.89 -16.65 14.65
C ALA A 58 -1.92 -15.93 13.70
N PRO A 59 -0.60 -15.98 13.99
CA PRO A 59 0.41 -15.36 13.15
C PRO A 59 0.34 -15.78 11.68
N THR A 60 0.72 -14.86 10.81
CA THR A 60 0.99 -15.03 9.39
C THR A 60 2.43 -15.49 9.16
N GLY A 61 3.33 -15.28 10.13
CA GLY A 61 4.77 -15.54 9.99
C GLY A 61 5.53 -14.34 9.40
N VAL A 62 4.86 -13.22 9.15
CA VAL A 62 5.43 -11.97 8.70
C VAL A 62 5.25 -10.93 9.80
N ALA A 63 6.35 -10.51 10.43
CA ALA A 63 6.33 -9.64 11.61
C ALA A 63 5.53 -8.34 11.41
N LEU A 64 5.63 -7.72 10.21
CA LEU A 64 4.85 -6.53 9.85
C LEU A 64 3.34 -6.79 9.95
N LEU A 65 2.86 -7.87 9.33
CA LEU A 65 1.45 -8.24 9.33
C LEU A 65 0.98 -8.66 10.72
N ASP A 66 1.81 -9.40 11.45
CA ASP A 66 1.48 -9.93 12.78
C ASP A 66 1.33 -8.80 13.80
N GLY A 67 2.26 -7.85 13.82
CA GLY A 67 2.15 -6.67 14.68
C GLY A 67 0.95 -5.77 14.34
N ARG A 68 0.48 -5.77 13.08
CA ARG A 68 -0.75 -5.06 12.70
C ARG A 68 -2.01 -5.83 13.04
N LEU A 69 -2.00 -7.15 12.88
CA LEU A 69 -3.10 -8.02 13.28
C LEU A 69 -3.38 -7.89 14.77
N GLU A 70 -2.35 -7.86 15.61
CA GLU A 70 -2.48 -7.65 17.06
C GLU A 70 -3.14 -6.31 17.41
N GLN A 71 -2.72 -5.22 16.75
CA GLN A 71 -3.28 -3.89 16.97
C GLN A 71 -4.72 -3.79 16.49
N LEU A 72 -5.04 -4.39 15.34
CA LEU A 72 -6.40 -4.47 14.81
C LEU A 72 -7.30 -5.27 15.75
N ALA A 73 -6.83 -6.44 16.21
CA ALA A 73 -7.55 -7.27 17.16
C ALA A 73 -7.81 -6.52 18.47
N ALA A 74 -6.81 -5.83 19.02
CA ALA A 74 -6.96 -5.01 20.23
C ALA A 74 -7.97 -3.88 20.04
N TRP A 75 -7.94 -3.20 18.90
CA TRP A 75 -8.86 -2.10 18.57
C TRP A 75 -10.30 -2.56 18.33
N ALA A 76 -10.49 -3.80 17.85
CA ALA A 76 -11.80 -4.39 17.58
C ALA A 76 -12.45 -5.06 18.82
N ARG A 77 -11.78 -5.09 19.99
CA ARG A 77 -12.22 -5.86 21.18
C ARG A 77 -13.60 -5.53 21.73
N ASP A 78 -14.13 -4.33 21.50
CA ASP A 78 -15.44 -3.91 22.05
C ASP A 78 -16.66 -4.52 21.33
N GLY A 79 -16.47 -5.55 20.50
CA GLY A 79 -17.55 -6.31 19.83
C GLY A 79 -18.32 -5.55 18.74
N ARG A 80 -18.07 -4.25 18.56
CA ARG A 80 -18.65 -3.46 17.47
C ARG A 80 -17.83 -3.69 16.21
N ARG A 81 -18.42 -4.30 15.18
CA ARG A 81 -17.89 -4.29 13.81
C ARG A 81 -17.48 -2.86 13.47
N ARG A 82 -16.21 -2.59 13.18
CA ARG A 82 -15.70 -1.23 12.90
C ARG A 82 -15.55 -1.01 11.40
N LYS A 83 -15.73 0.23 10.92
CA LYS A 83 -15.60 0.49 9.49
C LYS A 83 -14.15 0.34 9.05
N VAL A 84 -13.95 -0.13 7.82
CA VAL A 84 -12.63 -0.18 7.17
C VAL A 84 -11.97 1.21 7.18
N SER A 85 -12.73 2.25 6.86
CA SER A 85 -12.27 3.65 6.87
C SER A 85 -11.69 4.08 8.22
N ASP A 86 -12.32 3.66 9.32
CA ASP A 86 -11.91 4.07 10.68
C ASP A 86 -10.56 3.43 11.05
N TRP A 87 -10.35 2.18 10.64
CA TRP A 87 -9.07 1.50 10.82
C TRP A 87 -7.97 2.15 10.00
N LEU A 88 -8.19 2.35 8.70
CA LEU A 88 -7.18 2.93 7.81
C LEU A 88 -6.80 4.35 8.24
N THR A 89 -7.78 5.16 8.67
CA THR A 89 -7.52 6.50 9.23
C THR A 89 -6.57 6.43 10.43
N LYS A 90 -6.80 5.45 11.31
CA LYS A 90 -6.00 5.23 12.53
C LYS A 90 -4.61 4.69 12.22
N ASP A 91 -4.50 3.76 11.27
CA ASP A 91 -3.26 3.00 11.03
C ASP A 91 -2.30 3.69 10.06
N GLN A 92 -2.80 4.45 9.07
CA GLN A 92 -1.95 5.04 8.02
C GLN A 92 -0.73 5.84 8.52
N PRO A 93 -0.78 6.63 9.62
CA PRO A 93 0.40 7.34 10.10
C PRO A 93 1.50 6.40 10.61
N ARG A 94 1.12 5.22 11.12
CA ARG A 94 2.02 4.23 11.74
C ARG A 94 2.45 3.15 10.73
N ALA A 95 1.59 2.85 9.76
CA ALA A 95 1.83 1.83 8.74
C ALA A 95 3.11 2.13 7.94
N VAL A 96 3.34 3.39 7.58
CA VAL A 96 4.57 3.82 6.88
C VAL A 96 5.82 3.49 7.68
N ALA A 97 5.90 3.92 8.94
CA ALA A 97 7.08 3.70 9.77
C ALA A 97 7.35 2.20 10.01
N ALA A 98 6.29 1.42 10.30
CA ALA A 98 6.41 -0.02 10.49
C ALA A 98 6.85 -0.75 9.20
N THR A 99 6.40 -0.28 8.03
CA THR A 99 6.76 -0.87 6.75
C THR A 99 8.21 -0.59 6.39
N VAL A 100 8.70 0.63 6.63
CA VAL A 100 10.11 0.98 6.45
C VAL A 100 11.00 0.16 7.40
N GLU A 101 10.61 0.02 8.66
CA GLU A 101 11.32 -0.85 9.62
C GLU A 101 11.39 -2.30 9.14
N SER A 102 10.30 -2.82 8.57
CA SER A 102 10.25 -4.16 7.97
C SER A 102 11.18 -4.29 6.77
N LEU A 103 11.19 -3.32 5.85
CA LEU A 103 12.11 -3.30 4.71
C LEU A 103 13.58 -3.33 5.16
N CYS A 104 13.93 -2.55 6.19
CA CYS A 104 15.27 -2.55 6.79
C CYS A 104 15.61 -3.90 7.43
N ALA A 105 14.70 -4.45 8.26
CA ALA A 105 14.91 -5.72 8.95
C ALA A 105 15.09 -6.90 7.98
N ARG A 106 14.48 -6.80 6.78
CA ARG A 106 14.60 -7.77 5.70
C ARG A 106 15.79 -7.52 4.77
N GLY A 107 16.54 -6.44 4.98
CA GLY A 107 17.68 -6.05 4.15
C GLY A 107 17.31 -5.63 2.72
N VAL A 108 16.04 -5.29 2.46
CA VAL A 108 15.59 -4.81 1.15
C VAL A 108 16.05 -3.37 0.93
N VAL A 109 16.03 -2.56 1.99
CA VAL A 109 16.59 -1.20 2.01
C VAL A 109 17.58 -1.07 3.15
N THR A 110 18.53 -0.15 3.03
CA THR A 110 19.50 0.15 4.09
C THR A 110 19.21 1.51 4.72
N GLU A 111 19.16 1.62 6.06
CA GLU A 111 19.07 2.94 6.71
C GLU A 111 20.44 3.65 6.60
N GLU A 112 20.53 4.66 5.75
CA GLU A 112 21.68 5.56 5.68
C GLU A 112 21.36 6.88 6.39
N ARG A 113 22.26 7.34 7.26
CA ARG A 113 22.14 8.64 7.92
C ARG A 113 23.06 9.65 7.24
N HIS A 114 22.47 10.56 6.47
CA HIS A 114 23.17 11.71 5.90
C HIS A 114 22.89 12.98 6.70
N ARG A 115 23.74 14.00 6.57
CA ARG A 115 23.47 15.35 7.11
C ARG A 115 23.15 16.30 5.97
N ALA A 116 21.90 16.72 5.83
CA ALA A 116 21.54 17.84 4.95
C ALA A 116 22.14 19.13 5.52
N LEU A 117 22.86 19.88 4.68
CA LEU A 117 23.56 21.13 5.04
C LEU A 117 24.52 21.00 6.24
N GLY A 118 25.04 19.81 6.52
CA GLY A 118 26.02 19.55 7.59
C GLY A 118 25.46 19.45 9.02
N VAL A 119 24.18 19.80 9.24
CA VAL A 119 23.58 19.88 10.60
C VAL A 119 22.28 19.09 10.78
N PHE A 120 21.50 18.86 9.73
CA PHE A 120 20.21 18.17 9.85
C PHE A 120 20.33 16.70 9.43
N PRO A 121 20.25 15.72 10.36
CA PRO A 121 20.28 14.32 10.00
C PRO A 121 19.03 13.95 9.17
N VAL A 122 19.23 13.45 7.96
CA VAL A 122 18.22 12.89 7.06
C VAL A 122 18.47 11.39 6.96
N ARG A 123 17.40 10.60 7.07
CA ARG A 123 17.46 9.15 6.86
C ARG A 123 17.12 8.85 5.41
N ARG A 124 18.00 8.15 4.71
CA ARG A 124 17.77 7.60 3.37
C ARG A 124 17.55 6.09 3.49
N TYR A 125 16.82 5.55 2.52
CA TYR A 125 16.52 4.11 2.44
C TYR A 125 16.78 3.59 1.03
N PRO A 126 18.02 3.68 0.51
CA PRO A 126 18.35 3.09 -0.77
C PRO A 126 18.08 1.58 -0.75
N GLU A 127 17.52 1.06 -1.85
CA GLU A 127 17.37 -0.37 -2.05
C GLU A 127 18.75 -1.04 -2.13
N ALA A 128 18.90 -2.21 -1.50
CA ALA A 128 20.20 -2.87 -1.35
C ALA A 128 20.84 -3.27 -2.70
N ASP A 129 20.04 -3.76 -3.65
CA ASP A 129 20.52 -4.17 -4.99
C ASP A 129 19.58 -3.75 -6.14
N GLY A 130 18.48 -3.07 -5.82
CA GLY A 130 17.49 -2.61 -6.81
C GLY A 130 16.61 -3.72 -7.40
N SER A 131 16.81 -4.99 -7.01
CA SER A 131 16.22 -6.15 -7.71
C SER A 131 14.73 -6.28 -7.47
N VAL A 132 14.27 -5.99 -6.26
CA VAL A 132 12.86 -6.10 -5.86
C VAL A 132 12.05 -5.03 -6.57
N GLU A 133 12.52 -3.78 -6.58
CA GLU A 133 11.81 -2.72 -7.29
C GLU A 133 11.81 -2.96 -8.81
N ARG A 134 12.92 -3.43 -9.39
CA ARG A 134 12.94 -3.78 -10.83
C ARG A 134 11.94 -4.88 -11.18
N GLU A 135 11.87 -5.96 -10.40
CA GLU A 135 10.90 -7.04 -10.60
C GLU A 135 9.46 -6.52 -10.44
N LEU A 136 9.21 -5.71 -9.40
CA LEU A 136 7.93 -5.08 -9.14
C LEU A 136 7.46 -4.22 -10.31
N ARG A 137 8.34 -3.33 -10.81
CA ARG A 137 8.05 -2.46 -11.95
C ARG A 137 7.81 -3.26 -13.23
N ALA A 138 8.61 -4.29 -13.48
CA ALA A 138 8.40 -5.18 -14.63
C ALA A 138 7.03 -5.88 -14.56
N ARG A 139 6.64 -6.38 -13.39
CA ARG A 139 5.33 -7.02 -13.16
C ARG A 139 4.17 -6.04 -13.36
N LEU A 140 4.29 -4.81 -12.84
CA LEU A 140 3.30 -3.76 -13.05
C LEU A 140 3.17 -3.35 -14.52
N ARG A 141 4.29 -3.19 -15.24
CA ARG A 141 4.30 -2.89 -16.68
C ARG A 141 3.65 -4.01 -17.48
N SER A 142 3.99 -5.27 -17.19
CA SER A 142 3.39 -6.42 -17.87
C SER A 142 1.85 -6.40 -17.77
N ALA A 143 1.31 -6.15 -16.58
CA ALA A 143 -0.14 -6.14 -16.36
C ALA A 143 -0.85 -4.92 -16.98
N VAL A 144 -0.24 -3.73 -16.86
CA VAL A 144 -0.92 -2.45 -17.14
C VAL A 144 -0.56 -1.87 -18.50
N VAL A 145 0.69 -2.01 -18.94
CA VAL A 145 1.18 -1.49 -20.22
C VAL A 145 1.07 -2.55 -21.30
N ASP A 146 1.56 -3.76 -21.03
CA ASP A 146 1.61 -4.83 -22.02
C ASP A 146 0.30 -5.64 -22.08
N GLY A 147 -0.61 -5.41 -21.12
CA GLY A 147 -1.96 -5.97 -21.12
C GLY A 147 -2.04 -7.43 -20.71
N ALA A 148 -0.98 -8.01 -20.13
CA ALA A 148 -1.02 -9.36 -19.57
C ALA A 148 -2.07 -9.47 -18.45
N ASP A 149 -2.54 -10.69 -18.17
CA ASP A 149 -3.48 -10.94 -17.08
C ASP A 149 -2.72 -11.08 -15.74
N PRO A 150 -2.89 -10.15 -14.79
CA PRO A 150 -2.22 -10.22 -13.50
C PRO A 150 -2.80 -11.32 -12.60
N ASP A 151 -1.95 -11.89 -11.74
CA ASP A 151 -2.43 -12.73 -10.64
C ASP A 151 -3.22 -11.91 -9.60
N GLY A 152 -3.88 -12.60 -8.65
CA GLY A 152 -4.72 -11.94 -7.65
C GLY A 152 -3.96 -10.93 -6.76
N ARG A 153 -2.68 -11.19 -6.50
CA ARG A 153 -1.81 -10.31 -5.69
C ARG A 153 -1.46 -9.03 -6.44
N THR A 154 -1.00 -9.16 -7.68
CA THR A 154 -0.63 -8.06 -8.58
C THR A 154 -1.85 -7.21 -8.90
N SER A 155 -2.97 -7.86 -9.16
CA SER A 155 -4.23 -7.16 -9.32
C SER A 155 -4.49 -6.29 -8.07
N GLY A 156 -4.30 -6.86 -6.86
CA GLY A 156 -4.66 -6.20 -5.60
C GLY A 156 -3.79 -4.97 -5.36
N LEU A 157 -2.50 -5.10 -5.67
CA LEU A 157 -1.55 -4.01 -5.72
C LEU A 157 -2.00 -2.91 -6.70
N VAL A 158 -2.35 -3.27 -7.95
CA VAL A 158 -2.82 -2.31 -8.95
C VAL A 158 -4.07 -1.57 -8.49
N ALA A 159 -5.01 -2.28 -7.85
CA ALA A 159 -6.22 -1.65 -7.30
C ALA A 159 -5.89 -0.67 -6.17
N LEU A 160 -5.01 -1.02 -5.23
CA LEU A 160 -4.59 -0.10 -4.17
C LEU A 160 -3.88 1.13 -4.72
N LEU A 161 -2.94 0.95 -5.65
CA LEU A 161 -2.23 2.06 -6.32
C LEU A 161 -3.20 2.97 -7.09
N HIS A 162 -4.17 2.39 -7.80
CA HIS A 162 -5.21 3.13 -8.51
C HIS A 162 -6.08 3.95 -7.56
N GLY A 163 -6.56 3.32 -6.48
CA GLY A 163 -7.45 3.95 -5.50
C GLY A 163 -6.78 5.07 -4.70
N ALA A 164 -5.46 4.98 -4.51
CA ALA A 164 -4.66 6.02 -3.89
C ALA A 164 -4.17 7.11 -4.87
N GLY A 165 -4.41 6.97 -6.18
CA GLY A 165 -3.93 7.93 -7.17
C GLY A 165 -2.41 7.90 -7.42
N LEU A 166 -1.74 6.79 -7.09
CA LEU A 166 -0.28 6.64 -7.15
C LEU A 166 0.23 6.23 -8.56
N HIS A 167 -0.44 6.67 -9.62
CA HIS A 167 -0.12 6.27 -11.00
C HIS A 167 1.30 6.68 -11.40
N ARG A 168 1.78 7.87 -10.98
CA ARG A 168 3.12 8.37 -11.32
C ARG A 168 4.23 7.59 -10.62
N GLN A 169 3.98 7.10 -9.41
CA GLN A 169 4.92 6.29 -8.63
C GLN A 169 5.05 4.90 -9.25
N ALA A 170 3.93 4.31 -9.65
CA ALA A 170 3.89 3.02 -10.32
C ALA A 170 4.52 3.09 -11.73
N PHE A 171 4.24 4.16 -12.48
CA PHE A 171 4.64 4.34 -13.87
C PHE A 171 5.24 5.74 -14.12
N PRO A 172 6.47 6.01 -13.68
CA PRO A 172 7.10 7.32 -13.82
C PRO A 172 7.27 7.73 -15.29
N ASP A 173 7.51 6.76 -16.17
CA ASP A 173 7.82 7.00 -17.59
C ASP A 173 6.60 6.91 -18.52
N VAL A 174 5.40 6.65 -17.98
CA VAL A 174 4.18 6.47 -18.78
C VAL A 174 3.14 7.50 -18.37
N PRO A 175 2.56 8.27 -19.32
CA PRO A 175 1.52 9.23 -19.00
C PRO A 175 0.33 8.57 -18.30
N ARG A 176 -0.15 9.17 -17.19
CA ARG A 176 -1.31 8.69 -16.42
C ARG A 176 -2.49 8.26 -17.30
N LYS A 177 -2.83 9.07 -18.31
CA LYS A 177 -3.95 8.82 -19.25
C LYS A 177 -3.86 7.47 -20.00
N GLN A 178 -2.67 6.90 -20.13
CA GLN A 178 -2.47 5.60 -20.80
C GLN A 178 -2.64 4.43 -19.83
N VAL A 179 -2.22 4.58 -18.57
CA VAL A 179 -2.26 3.50 -17.57
C VAL A 179 -3.56 3.47 -16.79
N GLU A 180 -4.17 4.62 -16.53
CA GLU A 180 -5.36 4.77 -15.69
C GLU A 180 -6.54 3.90 -16.14
N PRO A 181 -6.93 3.84 -17.43
CA PRO A 181 -8.04 2.99 -17.86
C PRO A 181 -7.79 1.51 -17.60
N ARG A 182 -6.55 1.04 -17.82
CA ARG A 182 -6.19 -0.37 -17.58
C ARG A 182 -6.13 -0.69 -16.10
N MET A 183 -5.59 0.22 -15.28
CA MET A 183 -5.59 0.06 -13.83
C MET A 183 -7.01 0.04 -13.27
N ALA A 184 -7.91 0.90 -13.74
CA ALA A 184 -9.33 0.90 -13.36
C ALA A 184 -10.01 -0.42 -13.72
N LYS A 185 -9.80 -0.92 -14.94
CA LYS A 185 -10.33 -2.22 -15.38
C LYS A 185 -9.81 -3.37 -14.52
N ILE A 186 -8.53 -3.35 -14.14
CA ILE A 186 -7.97 -4.35 -13.20
C ILE A 186 -8.64 -4.18 -11.84
N ALA A 187 -8.78 -2.95 -11.34
CA ALA A 187 -9.44 -2.61 -10.07
C ALA A 187 -10.92 -3.08 -9.98
N GLU A 188 -11.62 -3.16 -11.12
CA GLU A 188 -13.00 -3.65 -11.22
C GLU A 188 -13.12 -5.17 -11.39
N GLY A 189 -12.00 -5.87 -11.67
CA GLY A 189 -11.98 -7.26 -12.13
C GLY A 189 -12.38 -8.34 -11.11
N HIS A 190 -12.19 -9.61 -11.48
CA HIS A 190 -12.55 -10.77 -10.67
C HIS A 190 -11.44 -11.13 -9.67
N TRP A 191 -11.58 -10.66 -8.44
CA TRP A 191 -10.67 -10.95 -7.35
C TRP A 191 -10.92 -12.33 -6.71
N ALA A 192 -9.87 -12.88 -6.08
CA ALA A 192 -9.92 -14.12 -5.33
C ALA A 192 -10.92 -14.04 -4.14
N GLY A 193 -12.16 -14.49 -4.35
CA GLY A 193 -13.20 -14.56 -3.31
C GLY A 193 -13.90 -13.22 -3.00
N ALA A 194 -15.14 -13.30 -2.50
CA ALA A 194 -15.98 -12.13 -2.23
C ALA A 194 -15.38 -11.18 -1.16
N GLY A 195 -14.78 -11.73 -0.09
CA GLY A 195 -14.18 -10.93 0.98
C GLY A 195 -13.00 -10.05 0.52
N VAL A 196 -12.17 -10.54 -0.40
CA VAL A 196 -11.07 -9.75 -0.98
C VAL A 196 -11.63 -8.62 -1.85
N ARG A 197 -12.69 -8.87 -2.63
CA ARG A 197 -13.39 -7.83 -3.42
C ARG A 197 -13.93 -6.73 -2.53
N ASP A 198 -14.63 -7.11 -1.47
CA ASP A 198 -15.20 -6.15 -0.53
C ASP A 198 -14.10 -5.35 0.17
N ALA A 199 -13.01 -6.00 0.56
CA ALA A 199 -11.87 -5.32 1.15
C ALA A 199 -11.29 -4.26 0.20
N ILE A 200 -10.95 -4.63 -1.04
CA ILE A 200 -10.39 -3.70 -2.04
C ILE A 200 -11.33 -2.52 -2.29
N ARG A 201 -12.62 -2.77 -2.54
CA ARG A 201 -13.61 -1.71 -2.77
C ARG A 201 -13.71 -0.74 -1.60
N ASN A 202 -13.75 -1.25 -0.37
CA ASN A 202 -13.85 -0.41 0.82
C ASN A 202 -12.57 0.38 1.08
N MET A 203 -11.40 -0.20 0.79
CA MET A 203 -10.12 0.50 0.86
C MET A 203 -10.04 1.63 -0.18
N GLN A 204 -10.42 1.36 -1.43
CA GLN A 204 -10.48 2.39 -2.47
C GLN A 204 -11.48 3.49 -2.14
N ALA A 205 -12.66 3.14 -1.63
CA ALA A 205 -13.67 4.13 -1.21
C ALA A 205 -13.15 5.02 -0.06
N ALA A 206 -12.38 4.45 0.88
CA ALA A 206 -11.76 5.23 1.95
C ALA A 206 -10.67 6.19 1.43
N MET A 207 -9.96 5.82 0.37
CA MET A 207 -8.92 6.65 -0.26
C MET A 207 -9.48 7.75 -1.16
N ALA A 208 -10.56 7.47 -1.89
CA ALA A 208 -11.17 8.40 -2.84
C ALA A 208 -11.63 9.72 -2.19
N ALA A 209 -12.00 9.68 -0.89
CA ALA A 209 -12.40 10.85 -0.12
C ALA A 209 -11.24 11.82 0.19
N ILE A 210 -10.00 11.43 -0.07
CA ILE A 210 -8.78 12.13 0.35
C ILE A 210 -8.08 12.80 -0.84
N THR A 211 -8.20 12.21 -2.03
CA THR A 211 -7.67 12.73 -3.30
C THR A 211 -8.34 14.03 -3.79
N THR A 212 -9.38 14.52 -3.12
CA THR A 212 -10.11 15.75 -3.51
C THR A 212 -9.46 17.05 -3.01
N ALA A 213 -8.34 17.00 -2.29
CA ALA A 213 -7.78 18.17 -1.63
C ALA A 213 -6.50 18.74 -2.25
N VAL A 214 -6.38 18.87 -3.58
CA VAL A 214 -5.60 19.97 -4.24
C VAL A 214 -6.15 20.24 -5.65
N VAL A 215 -7.21 21.03 -5.75
CA VAL A 215 -7.33 22.02 -6.85
C VAL A 215 -7.81 23.31 -6.20
N VAL A 216 -6.91 24.00 -5.50
CA VAL A 216 -7.13 25.43 -5.23
C VAL A 216 -6.74 26.15 -6.51
N THR A 217 -7.78 26.65 -7.15
CA THR A 217 -7.85 27.62 -8.24
C THR A 217 -6.76 28.69 -8.15
N THR A 218 -5.75 28.63 -9.02
CA THR A 218 -5.12 29.86 -9.52
C THR A 218 -5.68 30.08 -10.92
N VAL A 219 -6.82 30.77 -10.98
CA VAL A 219 -7.22 31.51 -12.16
C VAL A 219 -6.77 32.94 -11.92
N MET A 220 -5.93 33.43 -12.84
CA MET A 220 -5.48 34.81 -12.96
C MET A 220 -6.64 35.80 -13.07
#